data_AF-A0A659SKU5-F1
#
_entry.id   AF-A0A659SKU5-F1
#
_cell.length_a   1.000
_cell.length_b   1.000
_cell.length_c   1.000
_cell.angle_alpha   90.00
_cell.angle_beta   90.00
_cell.angle_gamma   90.00
#
_symmetry.space_group_name_H-M   'P 1'
#
loop_
_entity.id
_entity.type
_entity.pdbx_description
1 polymer ?
#
loop_
_entity_poly.entity_id
_entity_poly.type
_entity_poly.pdbx_seq_one_letter_code
_entity_poly.pdbx_strand_id
1 'polypeptide(L)'
;KEGVASELDAVEGDNGWCLALVEPDGERTFMSFSGVENQWNADWLSQLRTPRGSLVYLSGYQLASSCGEPLIQWLATVDDEPPCLHIGPRDRRRSRLPT
;
A
#
# COMPACT_ATOMS: atom_id res chain seq x y z
N LYS A 1 -9.47 19.11 -6.97
CA LYS A 1 -8.22 18.32 -6.78
C LYS A 1 -7.57 18.86 -5.52
N GLU A 2 -7.39 18.03 -4.50
CA GLU A 2 -6.87 18.40 -3.16
C GLU A 2 -5.36 18.74 -3.14
N GLY A 3 -4.79 19.24 -4.25
CA GLY A 3 -3.35 19.50 -4.36
C GLY A 3 -2.47 18.25 -4.48
N VAL A 4 -3.04 17.04 -4.55
CA VAL A 4 -2.30 15.78 -4.72
C VAL A 4 -2.14 15.42 -6.20
N ALA A 5 -0.94 15.02 -6.59
CA ALA A 5 -0.58 14.53 -7.91
C ALA A 5 0.07 13.14 -7.82
N SER A 6 -0.12 12.33 -8.87
CA SER A 6 0.60 11.07 -9.05
C SER A 6 1.85 11.35 -9.88
N GLU A 7 3.01 10.87 -9.43
CA GLU A 7 4.26 10.90 -10.20
C GLU A 7 4.38 9.71 -11.16
N LEU A 8 3.50 8.70 -11.00
CA LEU A 8 3.43 7.54 -11.87
C LEU A 8 2.27 7.73 -12.85
N ASP A 9 2.60 7.71 -14.13
CA ASP A 9 1.65 7.73 -15.25
C ASP A 9 1.71 6.40 -16.01
N ALA A 10 0.61 6.05 -16.69
CA ALA A 10 0.51 4.88 -17.59
C ALA A 10 0.89 3.52 -16.95
N VAL A 11 0.62 3.36 -15.65
CA VAL A 11 0.72 2.06 -14.97
C VAL A 11 -0.24 1.05 -15.61
N GLU A 12 0.28 -0.06 -16.12
CA GLU A 12 -0.50 -1.13 -16.73
C GLU A 12 -1.05 -2.11 -15.68
N GLY A 13 -2.38 -2.28 -15.67
CA GLY A 13 -3.07 -3.23 -14.79
C GLY A 13 -4.34 -2.62 -14.17
N ASP A 14 -5.19 -3.48 -13.60
CA ASP A 14 -6.39 -3.03 -12.91
C ASP A 14 -6.06 -2.56 -11.50
N ASN A 15 -6.71 -1.47 -11.06
CA ASN A 15 -6.63 -1.04 -9.67
C ASN A 15 -7.33 -2.04 -8.74
N GLY A 16 -6.79 -2.17 -7.54
CA GLY A 16 -7.46 -2.86 -6.46
C GLY A 16 -8.71 -2.12 -6.02
N TRP A 17 -9.60 -2.85 -5.37
CA TRP A 17 -10.86 -2.30 -4.88
C TRP A 17 -11.29 -3.01 -3.61
N CYS A 18 -12.12 -2.34 -2.82
CA CYS A 18 -12.61 -2.85 -1.55
C CYS A 18 -14.13 -2.82 -1.54
N LEU A 19 -14.74 -3.97 -1.26
CA LEU A 19 -16.15 -4.06 -0.96
C LEU A 19 -16.35 -3.91 0.55
N ALA A 20 -17.08 -2.86 0.94
CA ALA A 20 -17.50 -2.65 2.32
C ALA A 20 -18.95 -3.12 2.48
N LEU A 21 -19.15 -4.17 3.28
CA LEU A 21 -20.48 -4.62 3.71
C LEU A 21 -20.77 -4.01 5.08
N VAL A 22 -21.93 -3.38 5.24
CA VAL A 22 -22.35 -2.73 6.48
C VAL A 22 -23.55 -3.47 7.04
N GLU A 23 -23.42 -4.00 8.25
CA GLU A 23 -24.50 -4.66 8.97
C GLU A 23 -25.42 -3.64 9.67
N PRO A 24 -26.69 -3.99 10.02
CA PRO A 24 -27.62 -3.06 10.64
C PRO A 24 -27.16 -2.47 11.98
N ASP A 25 -26.29 -3.16 12.70
CA ASP A 25 -25.68 -2.70 13.96
C ASP A 25 -24.48 -1.74 13.75
N GLY A 26 -24.10 -1.52 12.50
CA GLY A 26 -22.99 -0.64 12.11
C GLY A 26 -21.64 -1.34 11.98
N GLU A 27 -21.55 -2.65 12.21
CA GLU A 27 -20.32 -3.40 11.90
C GLU A 27 -20.02 -3.35 10.41
N ARG A 28 -18.73 -3.36 10.07
CA ARG A 28 -18.24 -3.28 8.70
C ARG A 28 -17.30 -4.42 8.39
N THR A 29 -17.69 -5.23 7.42
CA THR A 29 -16.81 -6.25 6.84
C THR A 29 -16.23 -5.73 5.55
N PHE A 30 -14.90 -5.74 5.45
CA PHE A 30 -14.18 -5.31 4.25
C PHE A 30 -13.62 -6.52 3.51
N MET A 31 -13.89 -6.59 2.22
CA MET A 31 -13.29 -7.56 1.31
C MET A 31 -12.45 -6.81 0.29
N SER A 32 -11.14 -6.87 0.45
CA SER A 32 -10.18 -6.18 -0.40
C SER A 32 -9.63 -7.11 -1.48
N PHE A 33 -9.62 -6.61 -2.70
CA PHE A 33 -9.01 -7.24 -3.85
C PHE A 33 -7.81 -6.40 -4.27
N SER A 34 -6.63 -7.01 -4.25
CA SER A 34 -5.40 -6.37 -4.69
C SER A 34 -5.39 -6.18 -6.20
N GLY A 35 -4.96 -5.01 -6.64
CA GLY A 35 -4.65 -4.74 -8.05
C GLY A 35 -3.20 -4.31 -8.23
N VAL A 36 -2.99 -3.48 -9.23
CA VAL A 36 -1.68 -3.01 -9.72
C VAL A 36 -0.87 -2.25 -8.67
N GLU A 37 -1.53 -1.64 -7.67
CA GLU A 37 -0.87 -0.98 -6.53
C GLU A 37 -0.09 -1.93 -5.62
N ASN A 38 -0.26 -3.25 -5.80
CA ASN A 38 0.54 -4.29 -5.15
C ASN A 38 1.61 -4.89 -6.09
N GLN A 39 1.98 -4.20 -7.17
CA GLN A 39 2.98 -4.66 -8.15
C GLN A 39 4.16 -3.69 -8.28
N TRP A 40 4.60 -3.15 -7.13
CA TRP A 40 5.77 -2.27 -7.06
C TRP A 40 7.00 -2.92 -7.69
N ASN A 41 7.68 -2.14 -8.53
CA ASN A 41 8.89 -2.53 -9.22
C ASN A 41 9.90 -1.38 -9.23
N ALA A 42 11.15 -1.70 -9.55
CA ALA A 42 12.26 -0.74 -9.53
C ALA A 42 12.06 0.41 -10.51
N ASP A 43 11.46 0.17 -11.68
CA ASP A 43 11.27 1.20 -12.71
C ASP A 43 10.30 2.29 -12.22
N TRP A 44 9.21 1.91 -11.54
CA TRP A 44 8.29 2.88 -10.94
C TRP A 44 8.96 3.64 -9.78
N LEU A 45 9.64 2.92 -8.89
CA LEU A 45 10.30 3.53 -7.73
C LEU A 45 11.41 4.50 -8.12
N SER A 46 12.10 4.26 -9.26
CA SER A 46 13.14 5.14 -9.78
C SER A 46 12.63 6.50 -10.29
N GLN A 47 11.33 6.60 -10.59
CA GLN A 47 10.70 7.84 -11.05
C GLN A 47 10.34 8.78 -9.89
N LEU A 48 10.22 8.24 -8.67
CA LEU A 48 9.82 9.01 -7.50
C LEU A 48 10.94 9.96 -7.08
N ARG A 49 10.65 11.26 -7.03
CA ARG A 49 11.56 12.28 -6.51
C ARG A 49 11.28 12.51 -5.03
N THR A 50 12.28 12.27 -4.19
CA THR A 50 12.23 12.49 -2.75
C THR A 50 13.28 13.54 -2.33
N PRO A 51 12.99 14.85 -2.50
CA PRO A 51 13.87 15.90 -1.99
C PRO A 51 14.15 15.73 -0.49
N ARG A 52 15.32 16.15 -0.03
CA ARG A 52 15.67 16.12 1.39
C ARG A 52 14.60 16.80 2.25
N GLY A 53 14.20 16.13 3.34
CA GLY A 53 13.13 16.59 4.23
C GLY A 53 11.71 16.24 3.76
N SER A 54 11.58 15.40 2.73
CA SER A 54 10.29 14.83 2.34
C SER A 54 9.81 13.84 3.40
N LEU A 55 8.50 13.85 3.67
CA LEU A 55 7.85 12.82 4.46
C LEU A 55 7.39 11.68 3.55
N VAL A 56 7.86 10.47 3.82
CA VAL A 56 7.34 9.26 3.16
C VAL A 56 6.27 8.64 4.04
N TYR A 57 5.08 8.43 3.48
CA TYR A 57 3.97 7.77 4.14
C TYR A 57 3.66 6.44 3.45
N LEU A 58 3.50 5.38 4.24
CA LEU A 58 3.13 4.06 3.76
C LEU A 58 2.00 3.47 4.60
N SER A 59 1.10 2.77 3.91
CA SER A 59 0.11 1.89 4.56
C SER A 59 0.74 0.54 4.86
N GLY A 60 0.46 -0.01 6.04
CA GLY A 60 0.92 -1.34 6.44
C GLY A 60 0.46 -2.46 5.50
N TYR A 61 -0.63 -2.25 4.76
CA TYR A 61 -1.07 -3.19 3.72
C TYR A 61 -0.04 -3.36 2.60
N GLN A 62 0.65 -2.29 2.20
CA GLN A 62 1.65 -2.32 1.13
C GLN A 62 2.91 -3.09 1.55
N LEU A 63 3.22 -3.12 2.85
CA LEU A 63 4.37 -3.86 3.38
C LEU A 63 4.03 -5.31 3.72
N ALA A 64 2.76 -5.63 3.99
CA ALA A 64 2.33 -6.96 4.40
C ALA A 64 2.13 -7.94 3.22
N SER A 65 2.06 -7.44 1.99
CA SER A 65 1.93 -8.25 0.78
C SER A 65 3.28 -8.60 0.17
N SER A 66 3.29 -9.44 -0.87
CA SER A 66 4.51 -9.86 -1.57
C SER A 66 5.27 -8.72 -2.26
N CYS A 67 4.68 -7.53 -2.38
CA CYS A 67 5.34 -6.35 -2.94
C CYS A 67 6.06 -5.46 -1.91
N GLY A 68 6.12 -5.88 -0.64
CA GLY A 68 6.80 -5.11 0.40
C GLY A 68 8.30 -4.99 0.20
N GLU A 69 8.95 -6.01 -0.38
CA GLU A 69 10.42 -6.07 -0.49
C GLU A 69 11.00 -4.94 -1.37
N PRO A 70 10.52 -4.70 -2.62
CA PRO A 70 10.99 -3.56 -3.42
C PRO A 70 10.78 -2.20 -2.73
N LEU A 71 9.65 -2.04 -2.01
CA LEU A 71 9.37 -0.81 -1.26
C LEU A 71 10.34 -0.61 -0.11
N ILE A 72 10.66 -1.65 0.66
CA ILE A 72 11.60 -1.59 1.77
C ILE A 72 13.01 -1.26 1.26
N GLN A 73 13.43 -1.88 0.16
CA GLN A 73 14.71 -1.60 -0.48
C GLN A 73 14.81 -0.16 -0.97
N TRP A 74 13.73 0.38 -1.55
CA TRP A 74 13.67 1.78 -1.95
C TRP A 74 13.65 2.73 -0.75
N LEU A 75 12.92 2.43 0.32
CA LEU A 75 12.93 3.24 1.54
C LEU A 75 14.33 3.40 2.13
N ALA A 76 15.17 2.37 2.02
CA ALA A 76 16.55 2.42 2.49
C ALA A 76 17.45 3.38 1.69
N THR A 77 16.99 3.89 0.54
CA THR A 77 17.71 4.88 -0.28
C THR A 77 17.19 6.32 -0.11
N VAL A 78 16.05 6.50 0.57
CA VAL A 78 15.49 7.82 0.85
C VAL A 78 16.18 8.43 2.08
N ASP A 79 16.47 9.74 2.03
CA ASP A 79 17.16 10.50 3.09
C ASP A 79 16.55 10.31 4.50
N ASP A 80 17.39 10.48 5.53
CA ASP A 80 17.28 10.08 6.95
C ASP A 80 15.98 10.30 7.75
N GLU A 81 14.93 10.95 7.23
CA GLU A 81 13.71 11.12 8.04
C GLU A 81 12.93 9.80 8.12
N PRO A 82 12.59 9.31 9.32
CA PRO A 82 11.90 8.03 9.46
C PRO A 82 10.54 8.04 8.74
N PRO A 83 10.22 7.00 7.97
CA PRO A 83 8.94 6.94 7.27
C PRO A 83 7.78 6.87 8.27
N CYS A 84 6.68 7.52 7.92
CA CYS A 84 5.43 7.41 8.65
C CYS A 84 4.67 6.15 8.19
N LEU A 85 4.61 5.15 9.07
CA LEU A 85 3.89 3.91 8.81
C LEU A 85 2.52 3.92 9.50
N HIS A 86 1.45 3.83 8.71
CA HIS A 86 0.12 3.55 9.24
C HIS A 86 -0.10 2.04 9.29
N ILE A 87 0.00 1.46 10.47
CA ILE A 87 -0.31 0.05 10.69
C ILE A 87 -1.82 -0.15 10.54
N GLY A 88 -2.22 -0.87 9.49
CA GLY A 88 -3.61 -1.20 9.21
C GLY A 88 -4.24 -2.11 10.28
N PRO A 89 -5.54 -2.45 10.14
CA PRO A 89 -6.21 -3.33 11.08
C PRO A 89 -5.51 -4.69 11.15
N ARG A 90 -5.52 -5.29 12.34
CA ARG A 90 -4.85 -6.57 12.59
C ARG A 90 -5.55 -7.69 11.81
N ASP A 91 -4.90 -8.16 10.75
CA ASP A 91 -5.33 -9.36 10.05
C ASP A 91 -5.21 -10.58 10.98
N ARG A 92 -6.35 -11.11 11.41
CA ARG A 92 -6.40 -12.46 11.97
C ARG A 92 -6.45 -13.42 10.78
N ARG A 93 -5.30 -13.90 10.33
CA ARG A 93 -5.26 -15.08 9.45
C ARG A 93 -5.93 -16.24 10.21
N ARG A 94 -7.22 -16.50 9.95
CA ARG A 94 -7.82 -17.79 10.26
C ARG A 94 -7.26 -18.75 9.23
N SER A 95 -6.28 -19.57 9.61
CA SER A 95 -5.96 -20.77 8.85
C SER A 95 -7.25 -21.58 8.73
N ARG A 96 -7.78 -21.75 7.52
CA ARG A 96 -8.73 -22.83 7.29
C ARG A 96 -7.93 -24.11 7.49
N LEU A 97 -8.20 -24.83 8.57
CA LEU A 97 -7.81 -26.23 8.67
C LEU A 97 -8.46 -26.94 7.47
N PRO A 98 -7.72 -27.74 6.69
CA PRO A 98 -8.34 -28.56 5.65
C PRO A 98 -9.31 -29.55 6.31
N THR A 99 -10.54 -29.57 5.81
CA THR A 99 -11.54 -30.63 6.07
C THR A 99 -11.11 -31.95 5.48
#